data_AF-A0A193G085-F1
#
_entry.id   AF-A0A193G085-F1
#
_cell.length_a   1.000
_cell.length_b   1.000
_cell.length_c   1.000
_cell.angle_alpha   90.00
_cell.angle_beta   90.00
_cell.angle_gamma   90.00
#
_symmetry.space_group_name_H-M   'P 1'
#
loop_
_entity.id
_entity.type
_entity.pdbx_description
1 polymer ?
#
loop_
_entity_poly.entity_id
_entity_poly.type
_entity_poly.pdbx_seq_one_letter_code
_entity_poly.pdbx_strand_id
1 'polypeptide(L)'
;MDASVYVDRTEGERTTLGEGLDRYLRQVVPTKTSPDQEKGRVLRWKQHPLAYRMMASLRGADFARYRDERAPPAKQKTRFGSYYS
;
A
#
# COMPACT_ATOMS: atom_id res chain seq x y z
N MET A 1 0.73 3.52 16.92
CA MET A 1 0.28 3.60 15.52
C MET A 1 0.44 2.23 14.91
N ASP A 2 -0.66 1.47 14.77
CA ASP A 2 -0.59 0.07 14.36
C ASP A 2 -1.63 -0.21 13.28
N ALA A 3 -1.16 -0.52 12.07
CA ALA A 3 -2.03 -0.96 10.99
C ALA A 3 -1.24 -1.87 10.06
N SER A 4 -0.61 -2.91 10.61
CA SER A 4 -0.34 -4.11 9.82
C SER A 4 -1.67 -4.86 9.67
N VAL A 5 -2.50 -4.40 8.72
CA VAL A 5 -3.64 -5.18 8.24
C VAL A 5 -3.05 -6.37 7.48
N TYR A 6 -2.87 -7.47 8.20
CA TYR A 6 -2.48 -8.74 7.65
C TYR A 6 -3.69 -9.34 6.94
N VAL A 7 -3.72 -9.25 5.60
CA VAL A 7 -4.70 -9.96 4.78
C VAL A 7 -4.28 -11.42 4.68
N ASP A 8 -5.21 -12.29 5.04
CA ASP A 8 -5.08 -13.75 4.96
C ASP A 8 -4.56 -14.17 3.58
N ARG A 9 -3.41 -14.84 3.56
CA ARG A 9 -2.69 -15.20 2.33
C ARG A 9 -3.37 -16.32 1.55
N THR A 10 -4.25 -17.09 2.20
CA THR A 10 -4.87 -18.31 1.65
C THR A 10 -6.01 -17.98 0.67
N GLU A 11 -6.76 -16.89 0.93
CA GLU A 11 -7.78 -16.42 -0.01
C GLU A 11 -7.18 -15.67 -1.23
N GLY A 12 -5.94 -15.20 -1.10
CA GLY A 12 -5.21 -14.45 -2.14
C GLY A 12 -4.75 -15.27 -3.35
N GLU A 13 -4.89 -16.60 -3.32
CA GLU A 13 -4.48 -17.45 -4.43
C GLU A 13 -5.44 -17.39 -5.63
N ARG A 14 -6.69 -16.99 -5.40
CA ARG A 14 -7.75 -16.92 -6.43
C ARG A 14 -8.28 -15.52 -6.69
N THR A 15 -7.84 -14.52 -5.91
CA THR A 15 -8.32 -13.14 -6.01
C THR A 15 -7.25 -12.20 -6.53
N THR A 16 -7.69 -11.16 -7.23
CA THR A 16 -6.84 -10.03 -7.60
C THR A 16 -6.73 -9.04 -6.46
N LEU A 17 -5.68 -8.21 -6.47
CA LEU A 17 -5.51 -7.16 -5.47
C LEU A 17 -6.73 -6.21 -5.45
N GLY A 18 -7.32 -5.92 -6.61
CA GLY A 18 -8.51 -5.07 -6.72
C GLY A 18 -9.75 -5.65 -6.02
N GLU A 19 -9.93 -6.98 -6.07
CA GLU A 19 -10.96 -7.71 -5.33
C GLU A 19 -10.71 -7.66 -3.82
N GLY A 20 -9.47 -7.92 -3.37
CA GLY A 20 -9.09 -7.81 -1.96
C GLY A 20 -9.31 -6.40 -1.40
N LEU A 21 -9.02 -5.37 -2.22
CA LEU A 21 -9.28 -3.97 -1.88
C LEU A 21 -10.78 -3.64 -1.78
N ASP A 22 -11.64 -4.25 -2.61
CA ASP A 22 -13.10 -4.09 -2.52
C ASP A 22 -13.64 -4.67 -1.21
N ARG A 23 -13.17 -5.87 -0.84
CA ARG A 23 -13.51 -6.50 0.44
C ARG A 23 -13.03 -5.67 1.63
N TYR A 24 -11.80 -5.14 1.57
CA TYR A 24 -11.28 -4.24 2.59
C TYR A 24 -12.15 -2.98 2.74
N LEU A 25 -12.62 -2.41 1.61
CA LEU A 25 -13.55 -1.29 1.58
C LEU A 25 -14.89 -1.60 2.27
N ARG A 26 -15.40 -2.81 2.12
CA ARG A 26 -16.69 -3.19 2.71
C ARG A 26 -16.58 -3.60 4.18
N GLN A 27 -15.48 -4.25 4.58
CA GLN A 27 -15.35 -4.84 5.91
C GLN A 27 -14.59 -3.95 6.91
N VAL A 28 -13.60 -3.19 6.45
CA VAL A 28 -12.68 -2.45 7.33
C VAL A 28 -12.89 -0.94 7.26
N VAL A 29 -13.11 -0.36 6.08
CA VAL A 29 -13.32 1.09 5.95
C VAL A 29 -14.49 1.62 6.80
N PRO A 30 -15.67 0.96 6.91
CA PRO A 30 -16.75 1.47 7.78
C PRO A 30 -16.43 1.40 9.27
N THR A 31 -15.44 0.61 9.71
CA THR A 31 -15.03 0.52 11.11
C THR A 31 -13.92 1.49 11.47
N LYS A 32 -13.38 2.24 10.50
CA LYS A 32 -12.32 3.23 10.69
C LYS A 32 -12.91 4.60 11.04
N THR A 33 -12.16 5.36 11.85
CA THR A 33 -12.48 6.75 12.23
C THR A 33 -12.53 7.71 11.02
N SER A 34 -11.95 7.37 9.88
CA SER A 34 -11.92 8.22 8.68
C SER A 34 -12.13 7.42 7.40
N PRO A 35 -13.39 7.01 7.12
CA PRO A 35 -13.71 6.14 5.99
C PRO A 35 -13.42 6.77 4.64
N ASP A 36 -13.73 8.07 4.46
CA ASP A 36 -13.53 8.78 3.18
C ASP A 36 -12.07 8.87 2.75
N GLN A 37 -11.14 9.10 3.70
CA GLN A 37 -9.71 9.12 3.39
C GLN A 37 -9.22 7.75 2.94
N GLU A 38 -9.65 6.69 3.63
CA GLU A 38 -9.25 5.33 3.29
C GLU A 38 -9.85 4.92 1.94
N LYS A 39 -11.10 5.30 1.66
CA LYS A 39 -11.76 5.08 0.37
C LYS A 39 -11.03 5.76 -0.78
N GLY A 40 -10.62 7.01 -0.62
CA GLY A 40 -9.82 7.72 -1.62
C GLY A 40 -8.49 7.04 -1.90
N ARG A 41 -7.81 6.52 -0.87
CA ARG A 41 -6.58 5.73 -1.03
C ARG A 41 -6.83 4.45 -1.79
N VAL A 42 -7.84 3.67 -1.40
CA VAL A 42 -8.19 2.41 -2.05
C VAL A 42 -8.57 2.61 -3.52
N LEU A 43 -9.38 3.62 -3.84
CA LEU A 43 -9.75 3.94 -5.22
C LEU A 43 -8.53 4.32 -6.08
N ARG A 44 -7.55 5.02 -5.52
CA ARG A 44 -6.28 5.30 -6.21
C ARG A 44 -5.46 4.04 -6.45
N TRP A 45 -5.44 3.11 -5.49
CA TRP A 45 -4.81 1.81 -5.68
C TRP A 45 -5.51 0.99 -6.77
N LYS A 46 -6.85 0.99 -6.82
CA LYS A 46 -7.64 0.31 -7.86
C LYS A 46 -7.39 0.85 -9.27
N GLN A 47 -6.99 2.12 -9.41
CA GLN A 47 -6.59 2.71 -10.69
C GLN A 47 -5.17 2.30 -11.14
N HIS A 48 -4.36 1.76 -10.24
CA HIS A 48 -2.99 1.36 -10.55
C HIS A 48 -2.98 -0.04 -11.21
N PRO A 49 -2.09 -0.32 -12.19
CA PRO A 49 -1.98 -1.63 -12.83
C PRO A 49 -1.74 -2.80 -11.85
N LEU A 50 -1.24 -2.53 -10.65
CA LEU A 50 -1.08 -3.53 -9.59
C LEU A 50 -2.42 -4.11 -9.11
N ALA A 51 -3.52 -3.37 -9.18
CA ALA A 51 -4.84 -3.84 -8.76
C ALA A 51 -5.37 -4.99 -9.62
N TYR A 52 -4.96 -5.04 -10.89
CA TYR A 52 -5.38 -6.09 -11.83
C TYR A 52 -4.53 -7.36 -11.73
N ARG A 53 -3.46 -7.35 -10.91
CA ARG A 53 -2.62 -8.52 -10.71
C ARG A 53 -3.21 -9.45 -9.66
N MET A 54 -2.99 -10.76 -9.86
CA MET A 54 -3.34 -11.78 -8.87
C MET A 54 -2.53 -11.57 -7.59
N MET A 55 -3.17 -11.70 -6.43
CA MET A 55 -2.49 -11.58 -5.14
C MET A 55 -1.36 -12.59 -4.99
N ALA A 56 -1.50 -13.81 -5.53
CA ALA A 56 -0.43 -14.81 -5.60
C ALA A 56 0.81 -14.37 -6.39
N SER A 57 0.63 -13.51 -7.40
CA SER A 57 1.74 -13.04 -8.23
C SER A 57 2.45 -11.82 -7.64
N LEU A 58 1.81 -11.12 -6.70
CA LEU A 58 2.37 -9.92 -6.08
C LEU A 58 3.41 -10.29 -5.03
N ARG A 59 4.61 -9.69 -5.15
CA ARG A 59 5.69 -9.84 -4.17
C ARG A 59 5.82 -8.57 -3.35
N GLY A 60 6.48 -8.69 -2.19
CA GLY A 60 6.83 -7.53 -1.35
C GLY A 60 7.56 -6.41 -2.13
N ALA A 61 8.34 -6.79 -3.16
CA ALA A 61 9.02 -5.86 -4.05
C ALA A 61 8.07 -4.97 -4.86
N ASP A 62 6.93 -5.49 -5.32
CA ASP A 62 5.93 -4.69 -6.05
C ASP A 62 5.32 -3.60 -5.16
N PHE A 63 5.02 -3.95 -3.91
CA PHE A 63 4.53 -2.99 -2.91
C PHE A 63 5.59 -1.96 -2.52
N ALA A 64 6.85 -2.39 -2.42
CA ALA A 64 7.98 -1.49 -2.16
C ALA A 64 8.15 -0.49 -3.31
N ARG A 65 8.06 -0.94 -4.56
CA ARG A 65 8.15 -0.07 -5.74
C ARG A 65 7.02 0.95 -5.77
N TYR A 66 5.77 0.52 -5.58
CA TYR A 66 4.64 1.44 -5.48
C TYR A 66 4.78 2.46 -4.35
N ARG A 67 5.33 2.04 -3.20
CA ARG A 67 5.61 2.94 -2.08
C ARG A 67 6.70 3.95 -2.44
N ASP A 68 7.76 3.53 -3.12
CA ASP A 68 8.87 4.40 -3.54
C ASP A 68 8.44 5.39 -4.62
N GLU A 69 7.64 4.94 -5.60
CA GLU A 69 7.01 5.77 -6.63
C GLU A 69 6.13 6.88 -6.03
N ARG A 70 5.56 6.66 -4.84
CA ARG A 70 4.75 7.64 -4.11
C ARG A 70 5.49 8.35 -3.00
N ALA A 71 6.67 7.88 -2.62
CA ALA A 71 7.50 8.60 -1.68
C ALA A 71 7.93 9.88 -2.40
N PRO A 72 7.83 11.05 -1.75
CA PRO A 72 8.53 12.22 -2.27
C PRO A 72 10.00 11.83 -2.45
N PRO A 73 10.70 12.32 -3.50
CA PRO A 73 12.09 11.97 -3.74
C PRO A 73 12.82 12.11 -2.42
N ALA A 74 13.44 11.02 -1.98
CA ALA A 74 14.06 10.96 -0.68
C ALA A 74 14.94 12.20 -0.54
N LYS A 75 14.60 13.10 0.40
CA LYS A 75 15.53 14.14 0.81
C LYS A 75 16.71 13.38 1.38
N GLN A 76 17.71 13.15 0.52
CA GLN A 76 18.97 12.55 0.91
C GLN A 76 19.44 13.38 2.10
N LYS A 77 19.42 12.78 3.30
CA LYS A 77 20.02 13.41 4.47
C LYS A 77 21.50 13.49 4.13
N THR A 78 21.91 14.63 3.59
CA THR A 78 23.30 15.02 3.41
C THR A 78 23.93 14.85 4.78
N ARG A 79 24.77 13.82 4.90
CA ARG A 79 25.66 13.67 6.03
C ARG A 79 26.64 14.82 5.93
N PHE A 80 26.33 15.96 6.55
CA PHE A 80 27.33 17.00 6.83
C PHE A 80 28.20 16.47 7.96
N GLY A 81 29.14 15.59 7.59
CA GLY A 81 30.24 15.19 8.42
C GLY A 81 31.47 15.98 8.02
N SER A 82 32.05 16.66 9.01
CA SER A 82 33.44 17.12 9.07
C SER A 82 33.79 18.30 8.16
N TYR A 83 33.95 19.49 8.75
CA TYR A 83 35.11 20.37 8.59
C TYR A 83 34.94 21.55 9.54
N TYR A 84 35.45 21.40 10.76
CA TYR A 84 35.99 22.52 11.54
C TYR A 84 37.31 22.02 12.10
N SER A 85 38.38 22.54 11.52
CA SER A 85 39.73 22.55 12.09
C SER A 85 40.18 24.01 12.17
#